data_AF-A0A6A4Y0F9-F1
#
_entry.id   AF-A0A6A4Y0F9-F1
#
_cell.length_a   1.000
_cell.length_b   1.000
_cell.length_c   1.000
_cell.angle_alpha   90.00
_cell.angle_beta   90.00
_cell.angle_gamma   90.00
#
_symmetry.space_group_name_H-M   'P 1'
#
loop_
_entity.id
_entity.type
_entity.pdbx_description
1 polymer ?
#
loop_
_entity_poly.entity_id
_entity_poly.type
_entity_poly.pdbx_seq_one_letter_code
_entity_poly.pdbx_strand_id
1 'polypeptide(L)'
;MSPTTTHLKEGKANSLVFAGVNFNIYKVRIQAKLGGKGLWKVVSGEDTRDDDADDDDEFDSKEDKAFDILVNSLDDDNLAYVSHVTTSKEVWDLLVTRYEARTYADVSHVIHELHTKVYAPGSSMQKHVTDMRGLQQKLLLMGSRVDDDMLGRILLTSVKEAFPTTVEILRSREPSPTLDQITNRLLAKEDEMKSRTTTKRKADDEQLLYTGKPDKNRPFKKQVV
;
A
#
# COMPACT_ATOMS: atom_id res chain seq x y z
N MET A 1 30.05 47.78 19.43
CA MET A 1 28.76 48.10 18.78
C MET A 1 28.95 47.94 17.29
N SER A 2 28.29 46.92 16.73
CA SER A 2 27.70 46.82 15.38
C SER A 2 27.72 45.34 14.99
N PRO A 3 26.54 44.69 14.93
CA PRO A 3 26.44 43.25 14.72
C PRO A 3 26.56 42.89 13.24
N THR A 4 27.27 41.79 12.99
CA THR A 4 27.31 41.04 11.74
C THR A 4 25.92 40.47 11.45
N THR A 5 25.23 40.98 10.43
CA THR A 5 24.04 40.34 9.87
C THR A 5 24.48 39.20 8.96
N THR A 6 24.63 38.02 9.54
CA THR A 6 24.65 36.75 8.81
C THR A 6 23.27 36.59 8.17
N HIS A 7 23.17 36.77 6.85
CA HIS A 7 22.00 36.37 6.09
C HIS A 7 21.85 34.85 6.22
N LEU A 8 20.94 34.44 7.10
CA LEU A 8 20.45 33.08 7.22
C LEU A 8 19.77 32.72 5.89
N LYS A 9 20.28 31.65 5.29
CA LYS A 9 19.70 30.95 4.14
C LYS A 9 18.19 30.84 4.31
N GLU A 10 17.44 31.51 3.44
CA GLU A 10 16.03 31.26 3.26
C GLU A 10 15.83 29.77 2.96
N GLY A 11 14.90 29.18 3.72
CA GLY A 11 14.61 27.77 3.70
C GLY A 11 14.31 27.29 2.29
N LYS A 12 14.95 26.18 1.94
CA LYS A 12 14.64 25.35 0.77
C LYS A 12 13.13 25.07 0.80
N ALA A 13 12.34 25.87 0.08
CA ALA A 13 10.92 25.61 -0.11
C ALA A 13 10.83 24.20 -0.69
N ASN A 14 10.06 23.32 -0.05
CA ASN A 14 9.81 21.98 -0.54
C ASN A 14 9.20 22.10 -1.95
N SER A 15 10.04 22.03 -2.98
CA SER A 15 9.58 22.07 -4.36
C SER A 15 8.68 20.86 -4.56
N LEU A 16 7.41 21.11 -4.86
CA LEU A 16 6.48 20.06 -5.25
C LEU A 16 6.91 19.60 -6.63
N VAL A 17 7.69 18.53 -6.72
CA VAL A 17 8.12 17.96 -8.01
C VAL A 17 7.38 16.65 -8.23
N PHE A 18 6.67 16.54 -9.35
CA PHE A 18 5.96 15.35 -9.78
C PHE A 18 6.84 14.48 -10.66
N ALA A 19 7.12 13.27 -10.18
CA ALA A 19 7.97 12.28 -10.84
C ALA A 19 7.16 11.16 -11.55
N GLY A 20 5.93 11.44 -11.99
CA GLY A 20 5.09 10.46 -12.69
C GLY A 20 4.48 9.33 -11.82
N VAL A 21 4.67 9.34 -10.50
CA VAL A 21 4.14 8.34 -9.55
C VAL A 21 3.20 8.96 -8.52
N ASN A 22 2.20 8.20 -8.07
CA ASN A 22 1.19 8.63 -7.09
C ASN A 22 0.49 9.94 -7.50
N PHE A 23 -0.02 9.99 -8.73
CA PHE A 23 -0.68 11.18 -9.29
C PHE A 23 -1.78 11.74 -8.39
N ASN A 24 -2.52 10.89 -7.68
CA ASN A 24 -3.54 11.33 -6.72
C ASN A 24 -2.98 12.19 -5.58
N ILE A 25 -1.78 11.88 -5.06
CA ILE A 25 -1.13 12.71 -4.05
C ILE A 25 -0.70 14.05 -4.66
N TYR A 26 -0.09 14.00 -5.84
CA TYR A 26 0.34 15.22 -6.54
C TYR A 26 -0.85 16.13 -6.84
N LYS A 27 -1.94 15.58 -7.41
CA LYS A 27 -3.21 16.25 -7.72
C LYS A 27 -3.75 17.00 -6.50
N VAL A 28 -3.83 16.36 -5.33
CA VAL A 28 -4.27 17.02 -4.09
C VAL A 28 -3.34 18.18 -3.71
N ARG A 29 -2.02 17.98 -3.78
CA ARG A 29 -1.04 19.01 -3.38
C ARG A 29 -1.06 20.23 -4.30
N ILE A 30 -1.10 20.02 -5.61
CA ILE A 30 -1.08 21.10 -6.59
C ILE A 30 -2.41 21.86 -6.61
N GLN A 31 -3.54 21.16 -6.46
CA GLN A 31 -4.86 21.76 -6.26
C GLN A 31 -4.89 22.66 -5.02
N ALA A 32 -4.38 22.18 -3.88
CA ALA A 32 -4.31 22.98 -2.65
C ALA A 32 -3.41 24.22 -2.82
N LYS A 33 -2.26 24.08 -3.51
CA LYS A 33 -1.32 25.18 -3.77
C LYS A 33 -1.94 26.26 -4.67
N LEU A 34 -2.62 25.86 -5.74
CA LEU A 34 -3.29 26.78 -6.66
C LEU A 34 -4.55 27.40 -6.02
N GLY A 35 -5.34 26.60 -5.30
CA GLY A 35 -6.54 27.04 -4.59
C GLY A 35 -6.23 28.05 -3.50
N GLY A 36 -5.15 27.85 -2.73
CA GLY A 36 -4.69 28.82 -1.73
C GLY A 36 -4.25 30.18 -2.30
N LYS A 37 -4.04 30.25 -3.62
CA LYS A 37 -3.70 31.49 -4.34
C LYS A 37 -4.86 32.02 -5.21
N GLY A 38 -6.03 31.38 -5.18
CA GLY A 38 -7.17 31.72 -6.03
C GLY A 38 -6.98 31.40 -7.52
N LEU A 39 -5.96 30.62 -7.88
CA LEU A 39 -5.60 30.33 -9.28
C LEU A 39 -6.27 29.06 -9.83
N TRP A 40 -6.86 28.24 -8.95
CA TRP A 40 -7.41 26.93 -9.34
C TRP A 40 -8.53 27.04 -10.37
N LYS A 41 -9.36 28.10 -10.30
CA LYS A 41 -10.49 28.29 -11.22
C LYS A 41 -10.06 28.46 -12.68
N VAL A 42 -8.89 29.07 -12.90
CA VAL A 42 -8.30 29.20 -14.24
C VAL A 42 -7.86 27.83 -14.76
N VAL A 43 -7.18 27.05 -13.92
CA VAL A 43 -6.71 25.69 -14.28
C VAL A 43 -7.86 24.70 -14.52
N SER A 44 -8.94 24.78 -13.73
CA SER A 44 -10.14 23.96 -13.98
C SER A 44 -10.94 24.45 -15.19
N GLY A 45 -10.71 25.70 -15.62
CA GLY A 45 -11.50 26.41 -16.63
C GLY A 45 -12.92 26.74 -16.16
N GLU A 46 -13.10 26.93 -14.85
CA GLU A 46 -14.28 27.59 -14.28
C GLU A 46 -14.23 29.11 -14.46
N ASP A 47 -13.02 29.67 -14.52
CA ASP A 47 -12.75 31.06 -14.91
C ASP A 47 -12.39 31.04 -16.39
N THR A 48 -13.21 31.66 -17.23
CA THR A 48 -12.98 31.79 -18.67
C THR A 48 -12.81 33.25 -19.01
N ARG A 49 -12.01 33.53 -20.03
CA ARG A 49 -11.86 34.88 -20.58
C ARG A 49 -13.24 35.43 -20.97
N ASP A 50 -13.72 36.42 -20.22
CA ASP A 50 -14.97 37.12 -20.50
C ASP A 50 -14.72 38.18 -21.60
N ASP A 51 -15.76 38.64 -22.29
CA ASP A 51 -15.64 39.58 -23.43
C ASP A 51 -15.25 41.02 -23.02
N ASP A 52 -15.08 41.30 -21.73
CA ASP A 52 -14.79 42.63 -21.17
C ASP A 52 -13.27 42.85 -20.98
N ALA A 53 -12.71 43.82 -21.72
CA ALA A 53 -11.27 44.05 -21.84
C ALA A 53 -10.52 44.46 -20.54
N ASP A 54 -11.21 44.89 -19.49
CA ASP A 54 -10.58 45.22 -18.20
C ASP A 54 -10.33 43.97 -17.33
N ASP A 55 -11.07 42.87 -17.57
CA ASP A 55 -10.90 41.59 -16.89
C ASP A 55 -9.80 40.71 -17.55
N ASP A 56 -9.40 41.04 -18.78
CA ASP A 56 -8.38 40.34 -19.56
C ASP A 56 -6.98 40.39 -18.92
N ASP A 57 -6.55 41.57 -18.44
CA ASP A 57 -5.22 41.73 -17.82
C ASP A 57 -5.12 40.97 -16.48
N GLU A 58 -6.21 40.95 -15.70
CA GLU A 58 -6.27 40.20 -14.45
C GLU A 58 -6.27 38.68 -14.72
N PHE A 59 -7.04 38.24 -15.72
CA PHE A 59 -7.07 36.85 -16.15
C PHE A 59 -5.69 36.38 -16.64
N ASP A 60 -5.06 37.12 -17.56
CA ASP A 60 -3.74 36.78 -18.11
C ASP A 60 -2.69 36.71 -16.97
N SER A 61 -2.76 37.62 -15.99
CA SER A 61 -1.90 37.59 -14.79
C SER A 61 -2.12 36.35 -13.91
N LYS A 62 -3.35 35.85 -13.80
CA LYS A 62 -3.66 34.62 -13.05
C LYS A 62 -3.23 33.39 -13.84
N GLU A 63 -3.45 33.39 -15.16
CA GLU A 63 -3.08 32.31 -16.06
C GLU A 63 -1.56 32.10 -16.07
N ASP A 64 -0.77 33.16 -16.25
CA ASP A 64 0.70 33.09 -16.21
C ASP A 64 1.21 32.50 -14.89
N LYS A 65 0.63 32.91 -13.76
CA LYS A 65 0.98 32.39 -12.43
C LYS A 65 0.58 30.93 -12.26
N ALA A 66 -0.58 30.53 -12.78
CA ALA A 66 -1.06 29.16 -12.72
C ALA A 66 -0.18 28.24 -13.56
N PHE A 67 0.13 28.67 -14.78
CA PHE A 67 1.02 27.98 -15.71
C PHE A 67 2.43 27.81 -15.10
N ASP A 68 3.03 28.87 -14.57
CA ASP A 68 4.32 28.85 -13.90
C ASP A 68 4.34 27.83 -12.74
N ILE A 69 3.30 27.83 -11.91
CA ILE A 69 3.21 26.89 -10.77
C ILE A 69 3.10 25.44 -11.24
N LEU A 70 2.33 25.16 -12.30
CA LEU A 70 2.17 23.82 -12.85
C LEU A 70 3.47 23.32 -13.47
N VAL A 71 4.03 24.07 -14.42
CA VAL A 71 5.24 23.72 -15.16
C VAL A 71 6.42 23.49 -14.22
N ASN A 72 6.64 24.39 -13.26
CA ASN A 72 7.73 24.23 -12.28
C ASN A 72 7.46 23.17 -11.21
N SER A 73 6.30 22.52 -11.24
CA SER A 73 5.98 21.39 -10.36
C SER A 73 6.16 20.02 -11.02
N LEU A 74 6.65 19.98 -12.26
CA LEU A 74 6.93 18.76 -13.02
C LEU A 74 8.43 18.47 -13.02
N ASP A 75 8.80 17.20 -13.16
CA ASP A 75 10.15 16.81 -13.56
C ASP A 75 10.36 16.98 -15.07
N ASP A 76 11.60 16.79 -15.53
CA ASP A 76 11.98 17.01 -16.93
C ASP A 76 11.18 16.12 -17.91
N ASP A 77 10.89 14.87 -17.53
CA ASP A 77 10.13 13.92 -18.36
C ASP A 77 8.67 14.38 -18.53
N ASN A 78 8.03 14.80 -17.45
CA ASN A 78 6.66 15.31 -17.48
C ASN A 78 6.59 16.68 -18.15
N LEU A 79 7.61 17.52 -17.97
CA LEU A 79 7.71 18.81 -18.64
C LEU A 79 7.84 18.63 -20.17
N ALA A 80 8.69 17.70 -20.62
CA ALA A 80 8.82 17.38 -22.04
C ALA A 80 7.49 16.87 -22.65
N TYR A 81 6.66 16.18 -21.87
CA TYR A 81 5.35 15.71 -22.32
C TYR A 81 4.36 16.88 -22.57
N VAL A 82 4.39 17.92 -21.73
CA VAL A 82 3.47 19.07 -21.82
C VAL A 82 4.05 20.27 -22.55
N SER A 83 5.29 20.20 -23.05
CA SER A 83 6.01 21.36 -23.60
C SER A 83 5.40 21.97 -24.88
N HIS A 84 4.40 21.32 -25.47
CA HIS A 84 3.74 21.74 -26.71
C HIS A 84 2.45 22.54 -26.46
N VAL A 85 1.99 22.62 -25.21
CA VAL A 85 0.81 23.40 -24.82
C VAL A 85 1.23 24.64 -24.05
N THR A 86 0.41 25.68 -24.09
CA THR A 86 0.75 27.00 -23.55
C THR A 86 -0.18 27.47 -22.46
N THR A 87 -1.30 26.79 -22.22
CA THR A 87 -2.25 27.15 -21.17
C THR A 87 -2.17 26.21 -19.97
N SER A 88 -2.44 26.75 -18.78
CA SER A 88 -2.45 26.02 -17.52
C SER A 88 -3.50 24.89 -17.53
N LYS A 89 -4.64 25.15 -18.17
CA LYS A 89 -5.72 24.18 -18.39
C LYS A 89 -5.26 23.01 -19.27
N GLU A 90 -4.64 23.28 -20.41
CA GLU A 90 -4.15 22.21 -21.30
C GLU A 90 -3.08 21.34 -20.62
N VAL A 91 -2.15 21.96 -19.90
CA VAL A 91 -1.14 21.24 -19.09
C VAL A 91 -1.85 20.31 -18.10
N TRP A 92 -2.84 20.83 -17.37
CA TRP A 92 -3.61 20.06 -16.41
C TRP A 92 -4.35 18.89 -17.05
N ASP A 93 -5.07 19.14 -18.14
CA ASP A 93 -5.87 18.13 -18.85
C ASP A 93 -4.99 17.01 -19.44
N LEU A 94 -3.79 17.34 -19.95
CA LEU A 94 -2.82 16.36 -20.42
C LEU A 94 -2.30 15.47 -19.29
N LEU A 95 -1.98 16.05 -18.13
CA LEU A 95 -1.55 15.29 -16.96
C LEU A 95 -2.66 14.37 -16.44
N VAL A 96 -3.88 14.89 -16.34
CA VAL A 96 -5.06 14.11 -15.95
C VAL A 96 -5.29 12.94 -16.92
N THR A 97 -5.28 13.21 -18.23
CA THR A 97 -5.47 12.18 -19.27
C THR A 97 -4.41 11.08 -19.18
N ARG A 98 -3.14 11.45 -18.99
CA ARG A 98 -2.02 10.50 -18.93
C ARG A 98 -2.05 9.64 -17.67
N TYR A 99 -2.38 10.23 -16.52
CA TYR A 99 -2.17 9.59 -15.22
C TYR A 99 -3.43 9.08 -14.55
N GLU A 100 -4.62 9.62 -14.83
CA GLU A 100 -5.84 9.22 -14.12
C GLU A 100 -6.31 7.81 -14.51
N ALA A 101 -6.33 7.48 -15.82
CA ALA A 101 -6.67 6.14 -16.29
C ALA A 101 -5.69 5.07 -15.77
N ARG A 102 -4.39 5.37 -15.81
CA ARG A 102 -3.34 4.50 -15.26
C ARG A 102 -3.51 4.30 -13.76
N THR A 103 -3.79 5.37 -13.02
CA THR A 103 -3.99 5.30 -11.56
C THR A 103 -5.21 4.44 -11.22
N TYR A 104 -6.31 4.54 -11.97
CA TYR A 104 -7.48 3.68 -11.76
C TYR A 104 -7.14 2.19 -11.92
N ALA A 105 -6.49 1.82 -13.02
CA ALA A 105 -6.09 0.44 -13.28
C ALA A 105 -5.12 -0.10 -12.20
N ASP A 106 -4.13 0.72 -11.82
CA ASP A 106 -3.15 0.35 -10.80
C ASP A 106 -3.82 0.18 -9.43
N VAL A 107 -4.75 1.08 -9.03
CA VAL A 107 -5.50 0.95 -7.77
C VAL A 107 -6.34 -0.33 -7.79
N SER A 108 -7.04 -0.59 -8.89
CA SER A 108 -7.86 -1.80 -9.06
C SER A 108 -7.03 -3.08 -8.91
N HIS A 109 -5.84 -3.11 -9.52
CA HIS A 109 -4.93 -4.24 -9.41
C HIS A 109 -4.49 -4.49 -7.96
N VAL A 110 -4.12 -3.45 -7.20
CA VAL A 110 -3.69 -3.59 -5.80
C VAL A 110 -4.87 -3.99 -4.88
N ILE A 111 -6.09 -3.49 -5.14
CA ILE A 111 -7.30 -3.94 -4.44
C ILE A 111 -7.53 -5.42 -4.69
N HIS A 112 -7.46 -5.85 -5.95
CA HIS A 112 -7.61 -7.26 -6.30
C HIS A 112 -6.54 -8.13 -5.63
N GLU A 113 -5.27 -7.70 -5.66
CA GLU A 113 -4.18 -8.39 -4.97
C GLU A 113 -4.47 -8.52 -3.46
N LEU A 114 -4.91 -7.44 -2.80
CA LEU A 114 -5.24 -7.45 -1.37
C LEU A 114 -6.37 -8.45 -1.04
N HIS A 115 -7.43 -8.47 -1.84
CA HIS A 115 -8.58 -9.35 -1.60
C HIS A 115 -8.33 -10.82 -1.96
N THR A 116 -7.45 -11.09 -2.92
CA THR A 116 -7.13 -12.45 -3.39
C THR A 116 -5.88 -13.04 -2.75
N LYS A 117 -5.15 -12.28 -1.93
CA LYS A 117 -4.01 -12.80 -1.19
C LYS A 117 -4.49 -13.81 -0.16
N VAL A 118 -4.12 -15.07 -0.36
CA VAL A 118 -4.45 -16.20 0.52
C VAL A 118 -3.24 -16.60 1.35
N TYR A 119 -3.45 -16.91 2.62
CA TYR A 119 -2.39 -17.43 3.48
C TYR A 119 -2.04 -18.87 3.08
N ALA A 120 -0.77 -19.11 2.79
CA ALA A 120 -0.26 -20.44 2.49
C ALA A 120 0.12 -21.18 3.78
N PRO A 121 -0.51 -22.33 4.10
CA PRO A 121 -0.14 -23.12 5.29
C PRO A 121 1.34 -23.51 5.27
N GLY A 122 2.02 -23.33 6.41
CA GLY A 122 3.45 -23.60 6.55
C GLY A 122 4.36 -22.42 6.19
N SER A 123 3.83 -21.36 5.59
CA SER A 123 4.52 -20.07 5.49
C SER A 123 4.38 -19.27 6.80
N SER A 124 5.16 -18.18 6.94
CA SER A 124 5.10 -17.34 8.14
C SER A 124 3.83 -16.49 8.17
N MET A 125 3.03 -16.61 9.23
CA MET A 125 1.87 -15.75 9.45
C MET A 125 2.28 -14.27 9.61
N GLN A 126 3.39 -14.00 10.30
CA GLN A 126 3.92 -12.64 10.44
C GLN A 126 4.23 -12.00 9.07
N LYS A 127 4.83 -12.76 8.15
CA LYS A 127 5.10 -12.28 6.79
C LYS A 127 3.79 -12.00 6.05
N HIS A 128 2.80 -12.89 6.14
CA HIS A 128 1.49 -12.69 5.49
C HIS A 128 0.80 -11.40 5.94
N VAL A 129 0.77 -11.14 7.26
CA VAL A 129 0.22 -9.90 7.83
C VAL A 129 1.01 -8.67 7.36
N THR A 130 2.35 -8.77 7.34
CA THR A 130 3.22 -7.68 6.89
C THR A 130 2.96 -7.33 5.42
N ASP A 131 2.87 -8.33 4.55
CA ASP A 131 2.57 -8.14 3.13
C ASP A 131 1.19 -7.48 2.93
N MET A 132 0.17 -7.92 3.67
CA MET A 132 -1.17 -7.32 3.61
C MET A 132 -1.18 -5.85 4.07
N ARG A 133 -0.44 -5.51 5.14
CA ARG A 133 -0.25 -4.10 5.55
C ARG A 133 0.52 -3.30 4.51
N GLY A 134 1.48 -3.93 3.82
CA GLY A 134 2.17 -3.32 2.69
C GLY A 134 1.20 -2.91 1.57
N LEU A 135 0.24 -3.78 1.24
CA LEU A 135 -0.81 -3.47 0.26
C LEU A 135 -1.76 -2.37 0.74
N GLN A 136 -2.18 -2.39 2.01
CA GLN A 136 -2.97 -1.32 2.63
C GLN A 136 -2.25 0.04 2.52
N GLN A 137 -0.96 0.09 2.85
CA GLN A 137 -0.15 1.29 2.76
C GLN A 137 0.03 1.75 1.31
N LYS A 138 0.22 0.82 0.37
CA LYS A 138 0.32 1.13 -1.06
C LYS A 138 -0.96 1.78 -1.56
N LEU A 139 -2.13 1.24 -1.21
CA LEU A 139 -3.42 1.84 -1.54
C LEU A 139 -3.55 3.26 -0.97
N LEU A 140 -3.14 3.45 0.29
CA LEU A 140 -3.19 4.78 0.92
C LEU A 140 -2.33 5.80 0.17
N LEU A 141 -1.14 5.41 -0.29
CA LEU A 141 -0.27 6.26 -1.11
C LEU A 141 -0.85 6.54 -2.50
N MET A 142 -1.73 5.67 -2.99
CA MET A 142 -2.47 5.88 -4.23
C MET A 142 -3.77 6.65 -4.00
N GLY A 143 -4.04 7.14 -2.78
CA GLY A 143 -5.25 7.88 -2.44
C GLY A 143 -6.48 7.01 -2.19
N SER A 144 -6.32 5.69 -2.10
CA SER A 144 -7.39 4.73 -1.79
C SER A 144 -7.25 4.23 -0.36
N ARG A 145 -8.30 4.35 0.47
CA ARG A 145 -8.23 3.98 1.88
C ARG A 145 -8.88 2.63 2.13
N VAL A 146 -8.14 1.73 2.76
CA VAL A 146 -8.65 0.54 3.43
C VAL A 146 -8.40 0.71 4.92
N ASP A 147 -9.47 0.86 5.71
CA ASP A 147 -9.35 0.97 7.16
C ASP A 147 -9.01 -0.37 7.81
N ASP A 148 -8.65 -0.31 9.10
CA ASP A 148 -8.23 -1.49 9.84
C ASP A 148 -9.37 -2.49 10.10
N ASP A 149 -10.63 -2.04 10.16
CA ASP A 149 -11.79 -2.94 10.29
C ASP A 149 -11.94 -3.78 9.02
N MET A 150 -11.94 -3.13 7.86
CA MET A 150 -11.98 -3.80 6.56
C MET A 150 -10.77 -4.72 6.36
N LEU A 151 -9.56 -4.24 6.68
CA LEU A 151 -8.36 -5.07 6.59
C LEU A 151 -8.48 -6.32 7.49
N GLY A 152 -9.05 -6.18 8.69
CA GLY A 152 -9.34 -7.30 9.58
C GLY A 152 -10.27 -8.34 8.95
N ARG A 153 -11.34 -7.90 8.28
CA ARG A 153 -12.27 -8.78 7.56
C ARG A 153 -11.61 -9.51 6.38
N ILE A 154 -10.77 -8.80 5.62
CA ILE A 154 -10.01 -9.38 4.50
C ILE A 154 -9.00 -10.39 5.04
N LEU A 155 -8.28 -10.06 6.12
CA LEU A 155 -7.31 -10.96 6.74
C LEU A 155 -7.98 -12.26 7.23
N LEU A 156 -9.13 -12.18 7.89
CA LEU A 156 -9.93 -13.35 8.27
C LEU A 156 -10.37 -14.19 7.07
N THR A 157 -10.66 -13.56 5.93
CA THR A 157 -11.00 -14.26 4.70
C THR A 157 -9.79 -14.97 4.10
N SER A 158 -8.62 -14.31 4.09
CA SER A 158 -7.37 -14.85 3.55
C SER A 158 -6.87 -16.13 4.26
N VAL A 159 -7.23 -16.30 5.54
CA VAL A 159 -6.78 -17.43 6.38
C VAL A 159 -7.86 -18.49 6.60
N LYS A 160 -9.06 -18.31 6.04
CA LYS A 160 -10.23 -19.16 6.31
C LYS A 160 -9.98 -20.63 6.00
N GLU A 161 -9.34 -20.94 4.88
CA GLU A 161 -9.04 -22.32 4.48
C GLU A 161 -8.04 -23.00 5.43
N ALA A 162 -7.09 -22.24 5.97
CA ALA A 162 -6.10 -22.77 6.91
C ALA A 162 -6.66 -22.94 8.32
N PHE A 163 -7.44 -21.96 8.81
CA PHE A 163 -7.92 -21.88 10.19
C PHE A 163 -9.44 -21.62 10.29
N PRO A 164 -10.30 -22.49 9.71
CA PRO A 164 -11.74 -22.22 9.58
C PRO A 164 -12.42 -21.98 10.94
N THR A 165 -12.12 -22.81 11.94
CA THR A 165 -12.69 -22.68 13.30
C THR A 165 -12.25 -21.39 13.99
N THR A 166 -10.98 -20.97 13.82
CA THR A 166 -10.49 -19.72 14.42
C THR A 166 -11.15 -18.51 13.78
N VAL A 167 -11.35 -18.54 12.46
CA VAL A 167 -12.06 -17.48 11.75
C VAL A 167 -13.51 -17.38 12.20
N GLU A 168 -14.20 -18.50 12.35
CA GLU A 168 -15.61 -18.51 12.81
C GLU A 168 -15.75 -17.89 14.21
N ILE A 169 -14.92 -18.30 15.15
CA ILE A 169 -14.91 -17.75 16.52
C ILE A 169 -14.63 -16.24 16.53
N LEU A 170 -13.73 -15.77 15.68
CA LEU A 170 -13.40 -14.34 15.59
C LEU A 170 -14.55 -13.53 14.96
N ARG A 171 -15.25 -14.09 13.96
CA ARG A 171 -16.40 -13.44 13.33
C ARG A 171 -17.64 -13.39 14.23
N SER A 172 -17.79 -14.33 15.16
CA SER A 172 -18.93 -14.39 16.07
C SER A 172 -18.77 -13.57 17.35
N ARG A 173 -17.67 -12.82 17.51
CA ARG A 173 -17.40 -12.03 18.73
C ARG A 173 -18.20 -10.73 18.74
N GLU A 174 -18.71 -10.39 19.92
CA GLU A 174 -19.30 -9.09 20.24
C GLU A 174 -18.60 -8.47 21.46
N PRO A 175 -18.00 -7.28 21.35
CA PRO A 175 -17.82 -6.48 20.12
C PRO A 175 -16.89 -7.18 19.11
N SER A 176 -16.96 -6.75 17.84
CA SER A 176 -16.10 -7.27 16.78
C SER A 176 -14.61 -7.06 17.12
N PRO A 177 -13.74 -8.04 16.83
CA PRO A 177 -12.35 -7.96 17.21
C PRO A 177 -11.59 -6.91 16.39
N THR A 178 -10.65 -6.22 17.03
CA THR A 178 -9.76 -5.29 16.33
C THR A 178 -8.76 -6.03 15.46
N LEU A 179 -8.16 -5.33 14.48
CA LEU A 179 -7.11 -5.89 13.64
C LEU A 179 -5.93 -6.46 14.45
N ASP A 180 -5.56 -5.81 15.55
CA ASP A 180 -4.50 -6.30 16.44
C ASP A 180 -4.92 -7.59 17.16
N GLN A 181 -6.17 -7.66 17.62
CA GLN A 181 -6.69 -8.89 18.25
C GLN A 181 -6.74 -10.05 17.27
N ILE A 182 -7.16 -9.80 16.02
CA ILE A 182 -7.15 -10.78 14.93
C ILE A 182 -5.71 -11.25 14.69
N THR A 183 -4.79 -10.30 14.48
CA THR A 183 -3.36 -10.57 14.21
C THR A 183 -2.74 -11.42 15.31
N ASN A 184 -2.91 -11.02 16.57
CA ASN A 184 -2.37 -11.73 17.73
C ASN A 184 -2.94 -13.15 17.84
N ARG A 185 -4.24 -13.35 17.56
CA ARG A 185 -4.84 -14.69 17.61
C ARG A 185 -4.32 -15.58 16.48
N LEU A 186 -4.12 -15.05 15.28
CA LEU A 186 -3.59 -15.81 14.15
C LEU A 186 -2.13 -16.23 14.37
N LEU A 187 -1.29 -15.34 14.92
CA LEU A 187 0.09 -15.65 15.31
C LEU A 187 0.13 -16.75 16.37
N ALA A 188 -0.65 -16.62 17.45
CA ALA A 188 -0.75 -17.66 18.47
C ALA A 188 -1.22 -19.00 17.89
N LYS A 189 -2.14 -18.97 16.90
CA LYS A 189 -2.63 -20.18 16.26
C LYS A 189 -1.57 -20.89 15.42
N GLU A 190 -0.73 -20.12 14.73
CA GLU A 190 0.42 -20.65 13.98
C GLU A 190 1.40 -21.37 14.93
N ASP A 191 1.70 -20.75 16.08
CA ASP A 191 2.61 -21.33 17.08
C ASP A 191 2.05 -22.62 17.72
N GLU A 192 0.75 -22.67 18.03
CA GLU A 192 0.06 -23.88 18.47
C GLU A 192 0.23 -25.03 17.46
N MET A 193 0.14 -24.75 16.16
CA MET A 193 0.29 -25.75 15.10
C MET A 193 1.74 -26.21 14.90
N LYS A 194 2.70 -25.29 14.99
CA LYS A 194 4.13 -25.62 14.94
C LYS A 194 4.51 -26.55 16.10
N SER A 195 4.08 -26.21 17.32
CA SER A 195 4.32 -27.02 18.51
C SER A 195 3.74 -28.44 18.37
N ARG A 196 2.47 -28.58 17.94
CA ARG A 196 1.84 -29.89 17.70
C ARG A 196 2.55 -30.74 16.63
N THR A 197 3.10 -30.09 15.61
CA THR A 197 3.85 -30.79 14.55
C THR A 197 5.19 -31.31 15.07
N THR A 198 5.88 -30.53 15.91
CA THR A 198 7.14 -30.96 16.53
C THR A 198 6.96 -32.10 17.53
N THR A 199 5.90 -32.08 18.33
CA THR A 199 5.60 -33.17 19.28
C THR A 199 5.19 -34.45 18.57
N LYS A 200 4.40 -34.37 17.49
CA LYS A 200 4.05 -35.55 16.69
C LYS A 200 5.28 -36.21 16.04
N ARG A 201 6.18 -35.42 15.44
CA ARG A 201 7.43 -35.94 14.86
C ARG A 201 8.31 -36.66 15.90
N LYS A 202 8.46 -36.10 17.11
CA LYS A 202 9.21 -36.74 18.20
C LYS A 202 8.58 -38.06 18.63
N ALA A 203 7.25 -38.12 18.74
CA ALA A 203 6.55 -39.35 19.08
C ALA A 203 6.71 -40.43 18.00
N ASP A 204 6.62 -40.06 16.72
CA ASP A 204 6.84 -40.97 15.60
C ASP A 204 8.30 -41.48 15.55
N ASP A 205 9.30 -40.62 15.78
CA ASP A 205 10.72 -40.99 15.86
C ASP A 205 11.00 -41.92 17.06
N GLU A 206 10.46 -41.61 18.25
CA GLU A 206 10.57 -42.46 19.45
C GLU A 206 9.90 -43.83 19.25
N GLN A 207 8.76 -43.88 18.55
CA GLN A 207 8.06 -45.12 18.25
C GLN A 207 8.79 -45.97 17.19
N LEU A 208 9.48 -45.34 16.23
CA LEU A 208 10.40 -46.02 15.30
C LEU A 208 11.63 -46.60 16.01
N LEU A 209 12.21 -45.86 16.96
CA LEU A 209 13.32 -46.33 17.79
C LEU A 209 12.93 -47.53 18.69
N TYR A 210 11.68 -47.59 19.15
CA TYR A 210 11.19 -48.66 20.03
C TYR A 210 10.70 -49.92 19.29
N THR A 211 10.31 -49.80 18.02
CA THR A 211 9.80 -50.94 17.22
C THR A 211 10.87 -51.74 16.48
N GLY A 212 12.15 -51.34 16.60
CA GLY A 212 13.29 -52.18 16.26
C GLY A 212 13.46 -53.35 17.24
N LYS A 213 12.60 -54.37 17.18
CA LYS A 213 12.74 -55.57 18.03
C LYS A 213 13.84 -56.53 17.53
N PRO A 214 14.46 -57.28 18.46
CA PRO A 214 15.62 -58.13 18.22
C PRO A 214 15.26 -59.56 17.78
N ASP A 215 16.30 -60.30 17.41
CA ASP A 215 16.47 -61.76 17.51
C ASP A 215 16.27 -62.62 16.22
N LYS A 216 17.37 -63.27 15.82
CA LYS A 216 17.34 -64.55 15.10
C LYS A 216 18.16 -65.58 15.88
N ASN A 217 17.42 -66.27 16.73
CA ASN A 217 17.69 -67.53 17.39
C ASN A 217 18.44 -68.53 16.45
N ARG A 218 19.62 -69.02 16.87
CA ARG A 218 20.39 -70.08 16.18
C ARG A 218 20.00 -71.45 16.76
N PRO A 219 19.68 -72.47 15.94
CA PRO A 219 19.22 -73.74 16.47
C PRO A 219 20.39 -74.62 16.97
N PHE A 220 20.10 -75.35 18.04
CA PHE A 220 20.93 -76.36 18.68
C PHE A 220 21.35 -77.47 17.70
N LYS A 221 22.65 -77.78 17.63
CA LYS A 221 23.15 -79.01 16.99
C LYS A 221 23.02 -80.19 17.96
N LYS A 222 22.23 -81.19 17.57
CA LYS A 222 22.23 -82.52 18.19
C LYS A 222 23.52 -83.26 17.83
N GLN A 223 24.12 -83.87 18.84
CA GLN A 223 25.21 -84.83 18.76
C GLN A 223 24.59 -86.23 18.71
N VAL A 224 24.97 -87.06 17.74
CA VAL A 224 24.72 -88.51 17.76
C VAL A 224 25.90 -89.24 17.09
N VAL A 225 26.52 -90.09 17.91
CA VAL A 225 27.39 -91.27 17.72
C VAL A 225 28.58 -91.15 16.78
#